data_AF-R1HK25-F1
#
_entry.id   AF-R1HK25-F1
#
_cell.length_a   1.000
_cell.length_b   1.000
_cell.length_c   1.000
_cell.angle_alpha   90.00
_cell.angle_beta   90.00
_cell.angle_gamma   90.00
#
_symmetry.space_group_name_H-M   'P 1'
#
loop_
_entity.id
_entity.type
_entity.pdbx_description
1 polymer ?
#
loop_
_entity_poly.entity_id
_entity_poly.type
_entity_poly.pdbx_seq_one_letter_code
_entity_poly.pdbx_strand_id
1 'polypeptide(L)' 'AGGFRVVEAEALLGLAAVQAAAGRSMLAEGTARESQGLYRAVGHVTGEAVAAQFLARLSGRATG' A
#
# COMPACT_ATOMS: atom_id res chain seq x y z
N ALA A 1 -17.38 -8.53 9.27
CA ALA A 1 -16.81 -8.71 7.92
C ALA A 1 -15.57 -7.86 7.65
N GLY A 2 -15.40 -6.67 8.25
CA GLY A 2 -14.26 -5.78 7.96
C GLY A 2 -12.87 -6.30 8.36
N GLY A 3 -12.75 -7.18 9.36
CA GLY A 3 -11.45 -7.67 9.84
C GLY A 3 -10.60 -8.38 8.77
N PHE A 4 -11.22 -9.21 7.91
CA PHE A 4 -10.49 -9.87 6.81
C PHE A 4 -9.95 -8.87 5.79
N ARG A 5 -10.67 -7.77 5.52
CA ARG A 5 -10.23 -6.71 4.60
C ARG A 5 -9.09 -5.88 5.17
N VAL A 6 -9.01 -5.72 6.50
CA VAL A 6 -7.85 -5.06 7.15
C VAL A 6 -6.60 -5.94 6.97
N VAL A 7 -6.70 -7.23 7.26
CA VAL A 7 -5.57 -8.18 7.09
C VAL A 7 -5.14 -8.29 5.63
N GLU A 8 -6.10 -8.29 4.69
CA GLU A 8 -5.81 -8.26 3.25
C GLU A 8 -5.06 -6.98 2.84
N ALA A 9 -5.50 -5.81 3.33
CA ALA A 9 -4.83 -4.55 3.07
C ALA A 9 -3.39 -4.52 3.65
N GLU A 10 -3.17 -5.07 4.85
CA GLU A 10 -1.84 -5.21 5.45
C GLU A 10 -0.93 -6.11 4.61
N ALA A 11 -1.45 -7.26 4.15
CA ALA A 11 -0.71 -8.20 3.31
C ALA A 11 -0.32 -7.57 1.96
N LEU A 12 -1.24 -6.85 1.32
CA LEU A 12 -0.96 -6.11 0.07
C LEU A 12 0.11 -5.05 0.29
N LEU A 13 0.08 -4.31 1.40
CA LEU A 13 1.12 -3.32 1.69
C LEU A 13 2.50 -3.97 1.88
N GLY A 14 2.56 -5.12 2.57
CA GLY A 14 3.78 -5.91 2.69
C GLY A 14 4.30 -6.39 1.33
N LEU A 15 3.41 -6.87 0.46
CA LEU A 15 3.75 -7.28 -0.90
C LEU A 15 4.29 -6.10 -1.74
N ALA A 16 3.66 -4.93 -1.65
CA ALA A 16 4.12 -3.72 -2.32
C ALA A 16 5.56 -3.35 -1.88
N ALA A 17 5.87 -3.50 -0.59
CA ALA A 17 7.22 -3.26 -0.07
C ALA A 17 8.26 -4.24 -0.66
N VAL A 18 7.93 -5.53 -0.78
CA VAL A 18 8.78 -6.54 -1.42
C VAL A 18 9.01 -6.22 -2.91
N GLN A 19 7.96 -5.83 -3.62
CA GLN A 19 8.05 -5.44 -5.03
C GLN A 19 8.94 -4.19 -5.23
N ALA A 20 8.81 -3.20 -4.36
CA ALA A 20 9.64 -2.00 -4.37
C ALA A 20 11.12 -2.34 -4.11
N ALA A 21 11.40 -3.20 -3.12
CA ALA A 21 12.74 -3.69 -2.85
C ALA A 21 13.35 -4.46 -4.04
N ALA A 22 12.51 -5.13 -4.84
CA ALA A 22 12.91 -5.80 -6.08
C ALA A 22 13.01 -4.87 -7.30
N GLY A 23 12.87 -3.55 -7.14
CA GLY A 23 12.93 -2.56 -8.23
C GLY A 23 11.68 -2.53 -9.13
N ARG A 24 10.59 -3.21 -8.75
CA ARG A 24 9.35 -3.28 -9.53
C ARG A 24 8.41 -2.14 -9.14
N SER A 25 8.86 -0.89 -9.31
CA SER A 25 8.18 0.29 -8.77
C SER A 25 6.73 0.47 -9.23
N MET A 26 6.43 0.24 -10.52
CA MET A 26 5.05 0.34 -11.03
C MET A 26 4.11 -0.71 -10.43
N LEU A 27 4.61 -1.94 -10.22
CA LEU A 27 3.84 -3.01 -9.60
C LEU A 27 3.56 -2.68 -8.13
N ALA A 28 4.60 -2.23 -7.41
CA ALA A 28 4.50 -1.80 -6.02
C ALA A 28 3.49 -0.66 -5.82
N GLU A 29 3.47 0.30 -6.75
CA GLU A 29 2.50 1.39 -6.72
C GLU A 29 1.06 0.88 -6.87
N GLY A 30 0.82 -0.02 -7.83
CA GLY A 30 -0.49 -0.64 -8.03
C GLY A 30 -0.97 -1.38 -6.78
N THR A 31 -0.13 -2.26 -6.22
CA THR A 31 -0.47 -3.05 -5.04
C THR A 31 -0.69 -2.18 -3.79
N ALA A 32 0.09 -1.10 -3.60
CA ALA A 32 -0.11 -0.18 -2.49
C ALA A 32 -1.39 0.66 -2.62
N ARG A 33 -1.79 1.05 -3.84
CA ARG A 33 -3.08 1.73 -4.07
C ARG A 33 -4.28 0.82 -3.75
N GLU A 34 -4.18 -0.47 -4.08
CA GLU A 34 -5.21 -1.45 -3.72
C GLU A 34 -5.35 -1.60 -2.19
N SER A 35 -4.22 -1.74 -1.49
CA SER A 35 -4.18 -1.70 -0.02
C SER A 35 -4.83 -0.43 0.56
N GLN A 36 -4.46 0.75 0.06
CA GLN A 36 -5.06 2.02 0.48
C GLN A 36 -6.58 2.04 0.26
N GLY A 37 -7.05 1.53 -0.88
CA GLY A 37 -8.47 1.44 -1.21
C GLY A 37 -9.25 0.56 -0.23
N LEU A 38 -8.68 -0.58 0.15
CA LEU A 38 -9.29 -1.49 1.14
C LEU A 38 -9.36 -0.85 2.53
N TYR A 39 -8.27 -0.23 3.01
CA TYR A 39 -8.30 0.50 4.28
C TYR A 39 -9.37 1.59 4.30
N ARG A 40 -9.48 2.38 3.22
CA ARG A 40 -10.53 3.40 3.07
C ARG A 40 -11.93 2.77 3.11
N ALA A 41 -12.14 1.68 2.38
CA ALA A 41 -13.44 1.02 2.29
C ALA A 41 -13.96 0.48 3.62
N VAL A 42 -13.07 0.16 4.57
CA VAL A 42 -13.43 -0.29 5.92
C VAL A 42 -13.28 0.79 6.99
N GLY A 43 -12.96 2.03 6.61
CA GLY A 43 -12.80 3.16 7.54
C GLY A 43 -11.55 3.06 8.43
N HIS A 44 -10.55 2.28 8.03
CA HIS A 44 -9.32 2.07 8.81
C HIS A 44 -8.28 3.15 8.49
N VAL A 45 -8.51 4.34 9.07
CA VAL A 45 -7.79 5.60 8.78
C VAL A 45 -6.28 5.53 8.98
N THR A 46 -5.80 4.83 10.01
CA THR A 46 -4.36 4.68 10.27
C THR A 46 -3.69 3.87 9.16
N GLY A 47 -4.31 2.77 8.74
CA GLY A 47 -3.84 1.94 7.62
C GLY A 47 -3.83 2.70 6.30
N GLU A 48 -4.87 3.48 6.02
CA GLU A 48 -4.92 4.34 4.83
C GLU A 48 -3.76 5.34 4.81
N ALA A 49 -3.48 6.00 5.95
CA ALA A 49 -2.37 6.93 6.06
C ALA A 49 -1.00 6.26 5.86
N VAL A 50 -0.83 5.03 6.36
CA VAL A 50 0.40 4.26 6.16
C VAL A 50 0.60 3.92 4.67
N ALA A 51 -0.45 3.46 3.99
CA ALA A 51 -0.39 3.16 2.55
C ALA A 51 -0.10 4.42 1.71
N ALA A 52 -0.72 5.56 2.06
CA ALA A 52 -0.45 6.84 1.41
C ALA A 52 1.01 7.30 1.62
N GLN A 53 1.54 7.14 2.82
CA GLN A 53 2.94 7.46 3.13
C GLN A 53 3.92 6.57 2.35
N PHE A 54 3.59 5.29 2.18
CA PHE A 54 4.36 4.38 1.34
C PHE A 54 4.40 4.86 -0.12
N LEU A 55 3.24 5.19 -0.70
CA LEU A 55 3.14 5.70 -2.08
C LEU A 55 3.95 6.98 -2.28
N ALA A 56 3.89 7.91 -1.34
CA ALA A 56 4.68 9.15 -1.41
C ALA A 56 6.19 8.91 -1.40
N ARG A 57 6.67 7.92 -0.63
CA ARG A 57 8.09 7.54 -0.65
C ARG A 57 8.50 6.84 -1.94
N LEU A 58 7.60 6.01 -2.48
CA LEU A 58 7.84 5.28 -3.72
C LEU A 58 7.98 6.24 -4.91
N SER A 59 7.13 7.27 -4.98
CA SER A 59 7.22 8.30 -6.03
C SER A 59 8.46 9.20 -5.87
N GLY A 60 8.81 9.59 -4.63
CA GLY A 60 10.03 10.38 -4.37
C GLY A 60 11.33 9.65 -4.73
N ARG A 61 11.36 8.31 -4.66
CA ARG A 61 12.49 7.49 -5.13
C ARG A 61 12.58 7.37 -6.64
N ALA A 62 11.48 7.57 -7.37
CA ALA A 62 11.47 7.48 -8.83
C ALA A 62 11.94 8.78 -9.51
N THR A 63 11.91 9.91 -8.78
CA THR A 63 12.28 11.25 -9.27
C THR A 63 13.69 11.69 -8.87
N GLY A 64 14.43 10.88 -8.10
CA GLY A 64 15.74 11.21 -7.56
C GLY A 64 16.89 10.46 -8.21
#